data_AF-G3GV61-F1
#
_entry.id   AF-G3GV61-F1
#
_cell.length_a   1.000
_cell.length_b   1.000
_cell.length_c   1.000
_cell.angle_alpha   90.00
_cell.angle_beta   90.00
_cell.angle_gamma   90.00
#
_symmetry.space_group_name_H-M   'P 1'
#
loop_
_entity.id
_entity.type
_entity.pdbx_description
1 polymer ?
#
loop_
_entity_poly.entity_id
_entity_poly.type
_entity_poly.pdbx_seq_one_letter_code
_entity_poly.pdbx_strand_id
1 'polypeptide(L)'
;MVVFNGLLKIKICEAVSLKPTAWSLRHAVGPRPQTFLLDPYIALNVDDSRIGQTATKQKTNSPAWHDEFVTDVCNGRKIELAVFHDAPIGYDDFVANCTIQFEELLQNGSRHFEDWVSPAPPRPGARGPRERLAALALVVGLKDVCLCVHICLNFLGEAHFIS
;
A
#
# COMPACT_ATOMS: atom_id res chain seq x y z
N MET A 1 20.78 -13.74 4.78
CA MET A 1 19.44 -13.14 4.64
C MET A 1 19.52 -11.74 5.21
N VAL A 2 19.20 -10.70 4.45
CA VAL A 2 19.26 -9.31 4.91
C VAL A 2 18.01 -9.05 5.77
N VAL A 3 18.19 -8.48 6.95
CA VAL A 3 17.11 -8.11 7.87
C VAL A 3 17.36 -6.72 8.43
N PHE A 4 16.30 -5.99 8.74
CA PHE A 4 16.36 -4.69 9.39
C PHE A 4 16.19 -4.83 10.91
N ASN A 5 17.08 -4.17 11.66
CA ASN A 5 16.99 -4.00 13.09
C ASN A 5 17.18 -2.50 13.40
N GLY A 6 16.20 -1.88 14.05
CA GLY A 6 16.25 -0.46 14.38
C GLY A 6 14.89 0.22 14.34
N LEU A 7 14.91 1.55 14.32
CA LEU A 7 13.69 2.36 14.31
C LEU A 7 13.20 2.60 12.88
N LEU A 8 11.98 2.17 12.59
CA LEU A 8 11.26 2.52 11.36
C LEU A 8 10.33 3.70 11.63
N LYS A 9 10.52 4.79 10.88
CA LYS A 9 9.59 5.91 10.78
C LYS A 9 9.00 5.92 9.37
N ILE A 10 7.68 5.91 9.27
CA ILE A 10 6.99 5.82 7.98
C ILE A 10 5.86 6.82 7.94
N LYS A 11 5.86 7.66 6.91
CA LYS A 11 4.82 8.63 6.62
C LYS A 11 4.05 8.17 5.39
N ILE A 12 2.76 7.92 5.55
CA ILE A 12 1.86 7.58 4.45
C ILE A 12 1.25 8.88 3.96
N CYS A 13 1.67 9.34 2.79
CA CYS A 13 1.29 10.65 2.27
C CYS A 13 -0.11 10.61 1.67
N GLU A 14 -0.23 9.96 0.51
CA GLU A 14 -1.47 9.94 -0.27
C GLU A 14 -1.55 8.68 -1.15
N ALA A 15 -2.74 8.38 -1.62
CA ALA A 15 -2.94 7.50 -2.76
C ALA A 15 -3.70 8.26 -3.84
N VAL A 16 -3.49 7.88 -5.11
CA VAL A 16 -4.25 8.42 -6.24
C VAL A 16 -4.80 7.28 -7.09
N SER A 17 -5.97 7.55 -7.67
CA SER A 17 -6.62 6.69 -8.67
C SER A 17 -6.98 5.28 -8.18
N LEU A 18 -7.21 5.09 -6.87
CA LEU A 18 -7.67 3.81 -6.31
C LEU A 18 -8.89 3.31 -7.08
N LYS A 19 -8.87 2.04 -7.48
CA LYS A 19 -10.01 1.41 -8.14
C LYS A 19 -10.82 0.59 -7.13
N PRO A 20 -12.14 0.82 -7.03
CA PRO A 20 -13.01 -0.06 -6.28
C PRO A 20 -12.98 -1.48 -6.85
N THR A 21 -12.89 -2.48 -5.99
CA THR A 21 -12.98 -3.89 -6.39
C THR A 21 -14.41 -4.24 -6.79
N ALA A 22 -14.58 -5.30 -7.59
CA ALA A 22 -15.92 -5.83 -7.93
C ALA A 22 -16.74 -6.16 -6.67
N TRP A 23 -16.08 -6.60 -5.60
CA TRP A 23 -16.71 -6.85 -4.33
C TRP A 23 -17.22 -5.56 -3.67
N SER A 24 -16.39 -4.51 -3.60
CA SER A 24 -16.80 -3.19 -3.07
C SER A 24 -18.02 -2.62 -3.82
N LEU A 25 -18.09 -2.87 -5.13
CA LEU A 25 -19.18 -2.40 -5.99
C LEU A 25 -20.50 -3.18 -5.83
N ARG A 26 -20.54 -4.31 -5.11
CA ARG A 26 -21.74 -5.16 -5.00
C ARG A 26 -22.97 -4.44 -4.47
N HIS A 27 -22.77 -3.43 -3.62
CA HIS A 27 -23.83 -2.61 -3.02
C HIS A 27 -24.12 -1.32 -3.80
N ALA A 28 -23.31 -1.00 -4.81
CA ALA A 28 -23.50 0.16 -5.68
C ALA A 28 -24.59 -0.12 -6.72
N VAL A 29 -25.83 -0.27 -6.26
CA VAL A 29 -27.00 -0.53 -7.13
C VAL A 29 -27.63 0.80 -7.55
N GLY A 30 -27.58 1.11 -8.84
CA GLY A 30 -28.18 2.34 -9.36
C GLY A 30 -28.40 2.28 -10.88
N PRO A 31 -29.42 2.97 -11.41
CA PRO A 31 -29.76 2.97 -12.83
C PRO A 31 -28.78 3.80 -13.69
N ARG A 32 -27.79 4.47 -13.08
CA ARG A 32 -26.80 5.30 -13.77
C ARG A 32 -25.38 4.82 -13.43
N PRO A 33 -24.43 4.88 -14.37
CA PRO A 33 -23.02 4.68 -14.06
C PRO A 33 -22.60 5.79 -13.10
N GLN A 34 -22.51 5.46 -11.81
CA GLN A 34 -22.03 6.37 -10.79
C GLN A 34 -20.63 5.94 -10.40
N THR A 35 -19.71 6.90 -10.37
CA THR A 35 -18.36 6.66 -9.88
C THR A 35 -18.46 6.29 -8.41
N PHE A 36 -18.23 5.02 -8.08
CA PHE A 36 -18.16 4.58 -6.69
C PHE A 36 -16.92 5.17 -6.05
N LEU A 37 -17.11 5.79 -4.89
CA LEU A 37 -16.06 6.41 -4.12
C LEU A 37 -15.84 5.57 -2.87
N LEU A 38 -14.60 5.17 -2.65
CA LEU A 38 -14.21 4.39 -1.49
C LEU A 38 -14.21 5.27 -0.23
N ASP A 39 -14.26 4.60 0.92
CA ASP A 39 -13.84 5.16 2.20
C ASP A 39 -12.48 4.54 2.59
N PRO A 40 -11.35 4.96 1.97
CA PRO A 40 -10.10 4.23 2.10
C PRO A 40 -9.32 4.54 3.39
N TYR A 41 -8.73 3.49 3.95
CA TYR A 41 -7.62 3.55 4.91
C TYR A 41 -6.53 2.54 4.54
N ILE A 42 -5.35 2.71 5.10
CA ILE A 42 -4.21 1.80 4.93
C ILE A 42 -3.87 1.13 6.24
N ALA A 43 -3.80 -0.19 6.23
CA ALA A 43 -3.16 -0.99 7.25
C ALA A 43 -1.65 -1.08 6.96
N LEU A 44 -0.84 -0.70 7.94
CA LEU A 44 0.61 -0.85 7.91
C LEU A 44 1.02 -2.09 8.70
N ASN A 45 1.71 -3.01 8.03
CA ASN A 45 2.30 -4.19 8.64
C ASN A 45 3.81 -4.22 8.42
N VAL A 46 4.52 -4.79 9.39
CA VAL A 46 5.91 -5.24 9.23
C VAL A 46 5.92 -6.74 9.39
N ASP A 47 6.43 -7.43 8.39
CA ASP A 47 6.30 -8.89 8.23
C ASP A 47 4.84 -9.35 8.34
N ASP A 48 4.48 -10.04 9.42
CA ASP A 48 3.14 -10.55 9.68
C ASP A 48 2.48 -9.85 10.90
N SER A 49 3.07 -8.74 11.38
CA SER A 49 2.61 -7.97 12.53
C SER A 49 2.02 -6.63 12.12
N ARG A 50 0.81 -6.32 12.60
CA ARG A 50 0.13 -5.04 12.40
C ARG A 50 0.80 -3.96 13.26
N ILE A 51 1.30 -2.91 12.62
CA ILE A 51 1.90 -1.75 13.29
C ILE A 51 0.85 -0.68 13.56
N GLY A 52 -0.05 -0.45 12.60
CA GLY A 52 -1.07 0.58 12.73
C GLY A 52 -1.97 0.69 11.51
N GLN A 53 -2.81 1.72 11.50
CA GLN A 53 -3.60 2.11 10.34
C GLN A 53 -3.75 3.61 10.24
N THR A 54 -3.93 4.10 9.02
CA THR A 54 -4.28 5.49 8.76
C THR A 54 -5.72 5.78 9.15
N ALA A 55 -6.06 7.06 9.24
CA ALA A 55 -7.45 7.48 9.35
C ALA A 55 -8.23 7.12 8.08
N THR A 56 -9.49 6.71 8.21
CA THR A 56 -10.40 6.54 7.06
C THR A 56 -10.68 7.90 6.43
N LYS A 57 -10.48 8.02 5.11
CA LYS A 57 -10.91 9.19 4.34
C LYS A 57 -12.21 8.85 3.65
N GLN A 58 -13.20 9.74 3.74
CA GLN A 58 -14.52 9.43 3.19
C GLN A 58 -14.64 9.79 1.71
N LYS A 59 -15.36 8.95 0.96
CA LYS A 59 -15.82 9.19 -0.42
C LYS A 59 -14.72 9.73 -1.33
N THR A 60 -13.60 9.02 -1.42
CA THR A 60 -12.50 9.39 -2.30
C THR A 60 -11.74 8.19 -2.85
N ASN A 61 -11.31 8.29 -4.10
CA ASN A 61 -10.37 7.35 -4.73
C ASN A 61 -8.94 7.93 -4.78
N SER A 62 -8.75 9.14 -4.26
CA SER A 62 -7.45 9.80 -4.13
C SER A 62 -7.27 10.40 -2.72
N PRO A 63 -7.16 9.56 -1.67
CA PRO A 63 -7.04 10.03 -0.30
C PRO A 63 -5.66 10.64 0.01
N ALA A 64 -5.65 11.72 0.79
CA ALA A 64 -4.44 12.26 1.42
C ALA A 64 -4.53 12.06 2.94
N TRP A 65 -3.62 11.26 3.50
CA TRP A 65 -3.57 10.92 4.92
C TRP A 65 -2.57 11.79 5.67
N HIS A 66 -1.31 11.77 5.21
CA HIS A 66 -0.15 12.34 5.90
C HIS A 66 0.09 11.79 7.32
N ASP A 67 -0.44 10.60 7.60
CA ASP A 67 -0.26 9.91 8.88
C ASP A 67 1.17 9.37 9.01
N GLU A 68 1.72 9.43 10.22
CA GLU A 68 3.08 9.00 10.54
C GLU A 68 3.07 7.91 11.61
N PHE A 69 3.86 6.86 11.38
CA PHE A 69 4.04 5.76 12.31
C PHE A 69 5.51 5.62 12.65
N VAL A 70 5.79 5.30 13.91
CA VAL A 70 7.14 5.02 14.40
C VAL A 70 7.09 3.71 15.18
N THR A 71 7.96 2.76 14.83
CA THR A 71 8.05 1.46 15.51
C THR A 71 9.48 0.96 15.54
N ASP A 72 9.84 0.29 16.63
CA ASP A 72 11.02 -0.56 16.65
C ASP A 72 10.77 -1.82 15.83
N VAL A 73 11.75 -2.19 15.02
CA VAL A 73 11.72 -3.38 14.18
C VAL A 73 12.87 -4.29 14.57
N CYS A 74 12.55 -5.56 14.82
CA CYS A 74 13.52 -6.61 15.10
C CYS A 74 13.42 -7.69 14.02
N ASN A 75 14.53 -7.98 13.35
CA ASN A 75 14.63 -8.95 12.26
C ASN A 75 13.61 -8.76 11.13
N GLY A 76 13.22 -7.51 10.84
CA GLY A 76 12.20 -7.20 9.83
C GLY A 76 12.67 -7.53 8.42
N ARG A 77 11.79 -8.11 7.60
CA ARG A 77 12.08 -8.49 6.20
C ARG A 77 11.30 -7.67 5.18
N LYS A 78 10.03 -7.39 5.45
CA LYS A 78 9.16 -6.61 4.55
C LYS A 78 8.28 -5.61 5.31
N ILE A 79 7.92 -4.54 4.62
CA ILE A 79 6.84 -3.64 4.97
C ILE A 79 5.68 -3.97 4.02
N GLU A 80 4.46 -4.11 4.56
CA GLU A 80 3.25 -4.25 3.77
C GLU A 80 2.27 -3.12 4.07
N LEU A 81 1.73 -2.54 2.99
CA LEU A 81 0.66 -1.56 3.03
C LEU A 81 -0.54 -2.16 2.34
N ALA A 82 -1.62 -2.39 3.07
CA ALA A 82 -2.86 -2.90 2.51
C ALA A 82 -3.94 -1.81 2.59
N VAL A 83 -4.48 -1.43 1.44
CA VAL A 83 -5.59 -0.49 1.29
C VAL A 83 -6.90 -1.26 1.45
N PHE A 84 -7.78 -0.73 2.29
CA PHE A 84 -9.12 -1.26 2.53
C PHE A 84 -10.16 -0.17 2.35
N HIS A 85 -11.38 -0.57 1.99
CA HIS A 85 -12.57 0.25 2.07
C HIS A 85 -13.30 -0.06 3.38
N ASP A 86 -13.46 0.96 4.21
CA ASP A 86 -14.21 0.92 5.47
C ASP A 86 -15.69 0.62 5.19
N ALA A 87 -16.12 -0.59 5.52
CA ALA A 87 -17.47 -1.05 5.23
C ALA A 87 -18.39 -0.72 6.42
N PRO A 88 -19.56 -0.09 6.21
CA PRO A 88 -20.45 0.26 7.32
C PRO A 88 -20.90 -0.91 8.20
N ILE A 89 -20.91 -2.13 7.63
CA ILE A 89 -21.32 -3.35 8.32
C ILE A 89 -20.46 -4.51 7.82
N GLY A 90 -19.86 -5.27 8.74
CA GLY A 90 -19.10 -6.48 8.45
C GLY A 90 -17.59 -6.24 8.41
N TYR A 91 -16.90 -7.02 7.58
CA TYR A 91 -15.46 -6.85 7.36
C TYR A 91 -15.22 -5.82 6.26
N ASP A 92 -14.13 -5.08 6.41
CA ASP A 92 -13.67 -4.12 5.41
C ASP A 92 -13.23 -4.81 4.13
N ASP A 93 -13.52 -4.15 3.01
CA ASP A 93 -13.27 -4.72 1.70
C ASP A 93 -11.81 -4.42 1.30
N PHE A 94 -11.03 -5.47 1.04
CA PHE A 94 -9.68 -5.31 0.50
C PHE A 94 -9.73 -4.64 -0.87
N VAL A 95 -8.89 -3.62 -1.07
CA VAL A 95 -8.79 -2.88 -2.33
C VAL A 95 -7.53 -3.28 -3.06
N ALA A 96 -6.36 -3.08 -2.45
CA ALA A 96 -5.08 -3.47 -3.02
C ALA A 96 -3.97 -3.44 -1.96
N ASN A 97 -2.80 -3.97 -2.28
CA ASN A 97 -1.63 -3.87 -1.40
C ASN A 97 -0.34 -3.52 -2.15
N CYS A 98 0.65 -3.10 -1.38
CA CYS A 98 2.04 -2.94 -1.78
C CYS A 98 2.94 -3.60 -0.73
N THR A 99 4.00 -4.27 -1.18
CA THR A 99 5.00 -4.88 -0.30
C THR A 99 6.37 -4.38 -0.70
N ILE A 100 7.14 -3.89 0.27
CA ILE A 100 8.49 -3.36 0.07
C ILE A 100 9.45 -4.20 0.91
N GLN A 101 10.51 -4.74 0.31
CA GLN A 101 11.50 -5.50 1.08
C GLN A 101 12.46 -4.54 1.78
N PHE A 102 12.78 -4.80 3.05
CA PHE A 102 13.84 -4.05 3.74
C PHE A 102 15.19 -4.23 3.04
N GLU A 103 15.43 -5.39 2.43
CA GLU A 103 16.64 -5.63 1.64
C GLU A 103 16.80 -4.61 0.49
N GLU A 104 15.73 -4.31 -0.25
CA GLU A 104 15.72 -3.31 -1.33
C GLU A 104 15.99 -1.89 -0.77
N LEU A 105 15.40 -1.57 0.38
CA LEU A 105 15.59 -0.28 1.06
C LEU A 105 17.02 -0.11 1.59
N LEU A 106 17.64 -1.18 2.07
CA LEU A 106 18.99 -1.18 2.64
C LEU A 106 20.09 -1.19 1.58
N GLN A 107 19.87 -1.88 0.45
CA GLN A 107 20.84 -1.98 -0.65
C GLN A 107 21.01 -0.65 -1.40
N ASN A 108 19.96 0.17 -1.49
CA ASN A 108 20.00 1.39 -2.30
C ASN A 108 20.85 2.53 -1.74
N GLY A 109 21.41 2.42 -0.52
CA GLY A 109 22.51 3.24 0.02
C GLY A 109 22.36 4.78 0.03
N SER A 110 21.29 5.31 -0.54
CA SER A 110 21.05 6.69 -0.94
C SER A 110 19.59 7.03 -0.73
N ARG A 111 19.34 8.31 -0.44
CA ARG A 111 18.18 8.85 0.27
C ARG A 111 16.91 8.98 -0.58
N HIS A 112 16.67 8.03 -1.47
CA HIS A 112 15.58 8.08 -2.45
C HIS A 112 15.27 6.67 -2.98
N PHE A 113 14.08 6.13 -2.71
CA PHE A 113 13.57 4.96 -3.44
C PHE A 113 12.39 5.42 -4.31
N GLU A 114 12.67 5.63 -5.58
CA GLU A 114 11.65 5.94 -6.57
C GLU A 114 11.61 4.76 -7.53
N ASP A 115 10.86 3.71 -7.19
CA ASP A 115 10.75 2.57 -8.10
C ASP A 115 9.40 1.85 -8.04
N TRP A 116 9.04 1.29 -9.18
CA TRP A 116 7.78 0.58 -9.43
C TRP A 116 7.90 -0.85 -8.89
N VAL A 117 7.31 -1.11 -7.72
CA VAL A 117 7.22 -2.49 -7.21
C VAL A 117 6.33 -3.32 -8.15
N SER A 118 6.96 -4.20 -8.94
CA SER A 118 6.30 -5.11 -9.87
C SER A 118 6.26 -6.53 -9.30
N PRO A 119 5.09 -7.10 -8.96
CA PRO A 119 5.03 -8.45 -8.43
C PRO A 119 5.52 -9.53 -9.41
N ALA A 120 6.28 -10.48 -8.84
CA ALA A 120 6.65 -11.76 -9.45
C ALA A 120 5.45 -12.50 -10.08
N PRO A 121 5.67 -13.27 -11.16
CA PRO A 121 4.61 -13.96 -11.88
C PRO A 121 3.83 -14.95 -10.99
N PRO A 122 2.54 -15.17 -11.27
CA PRO A 122 1.72 -16.08 -10.48
C PRO A 122 2.19 -17.52 -10.62
N ARG A 123 2.12 -18.27 -9.50
CA ARG A 123 2.06 -19.74 -9.57
C ARG A 123 0.77 -20.14 -10.28
N PRO A 124 0.78 -21.17 -11.14
CA PRO A 124 -0.43 -21.59 -11.84
C PRO A 124 -1.50 -22.04 -10.82
N GLY A 125 -2.64 -21.34 -10.75
CA GLY A 125 -3.79 -21.75 -9.94
C GLY A 125 -4.53 -20.67 -9.13
N ALA A 126 -3.99 -19.45 -8.98
CA ALA A 126 -4.69 -18.38 -8.25
C ALA A 126 -5.74 -17.70 -9.14
N ARG A 127 -7.02 -17.86 -8.78
CA ARG A 127 -8.17 -17.27 -9.49
C ARG A 127 -8.49 -15.90 -8.86
N GLY A 128 -8.14 -14.83 -9.58
CA GLY A 128 -8.50 -13.44 -9.25
C GLY A 128 -7.58 -12.46 -10.00
N PRO A 129 -8.11 -11.34 -10.55
CA PRO A 129 -7.25 -10.30 -11.12
C PRO A 129 -6.34 -9.75 -10.02
N ARG A 130 -5.03 -9.82 -10.23
CA ARG A 130 -4.05 -9.22 -9.33
C ARG A 130 -4.02 -7.72 -9.60
N GLU A 131 -4.88 -6.98 -8.92
CA GLU A 131 -4.89 -5.52 -8.91
C GLU A 131 -3.62 -5.03 -8.17
N ARG A 132 -2.79 -4.20 -8.82
CA ARG A 132 -1.46 -3.79 -8.33
C ARG A 132 -1.45 -2.30 -8.01
N LEU A 133 -0.96 -1.93 -6.83
CA LEU A 133 -0.59 -0.55 -6.52
C LEU A 133 0.89 -0.35 -6.82
N ALA A 134 1.22 0.76 -7.47
CA ALA A 134 2.55 1.32 -7.46
C ALA A 134 2.74 2.15 -6.20
N ALA A 135 3.91 2.06 -5.56
CA ALA A 135 4.28 2.90 -4.44
C ALA A 135 5.53 3.71 -4.79
N LEU A 136 5.46 5.02 -4.63
CA LEU A 136 6.61 5.91 -4.59
C LEU A 136 7.07 6.03 -3.14
N ALA A 137 8.28 5.61 -2.80
CA ALA A 137 8.74 5.58 -1.41
C ALA A 137 10.00 6.44 -1.19
N LEU A 138 9.87 7.73 -0.88
CA LEU A 138 11.04 8.55 -0.57
C LEU A 138 11.66 8.13 0.78
N VAL A 139 12.85 7.51 0.74
CA VAL A 139 13.58 7.04 1.92
C VAL A 139 14.57 8.10 2.40
N VAL A 140 14.34 8.71 3.56
CA VAL A 140 15.31 9.61 4.19
C VAL A 140 15.96 8.89 5.38
N GLY A 141 16.99 8.08 5.12
CA GLY A 141 17.70 7.31 6.15
C GLY A 141 19.08 7.86 6.51
N LEU A 142 19.41 7.87 7.80
CA LEU A 142 20.79 7.84 8.30
C LEU A 142 21.12 6.37 8.58
N LYS A 143 22.27 5.90 8.07
CA LYS A 143 22.73 4.53 8.36
C LYS A 143 22.82 4.34 9.89
N ASP A 144 22.34 3.19 10.35
CA ASP A 144 22.49 2.59 11.69
C ASP A 144 21.39 2.78 12.77
N VAL A 145 20.43 3.71 12.67
CA VAL A 145 19.41 3.86 13.76
C VAL A 145 17.99 4.16 13.29
N CYS A 146 17.80 4.98 12.25
CA CYS A 146 16.47 5.48 11.88
C CYS A 146 16.26 5.46 10.36
N LEU A 147 15.25 4.71 9.93
CA LEU A 147 14.79 4.66 8.55
C LEU A 147 13.51 5.48 8.41
N CYS A 148 13.57 6.65 7.74
CA CYS A 148 12.37 7.42 7.41
C CYS A 148 11.89 7.06 6.00
N VAL A 149 10.62 6.72 5.81
CA VAL A 149 10.04 6.38 4.49
C VAL A 149 8.76 7.19 4.27
N HIS A 150 8.68 7.90 3.15
CA HIS A 150 7.49 8.64 2.74
C HIS A 150 6.83 7.94 1.56
N ILE A 151 5.58 7.51 1.68
CA ILE A 151 4.95 6.64 0.69
C ILE A 151 3.74 7.32 0.03
N CYS A 152 3.78 7.43 -1.29
CA CYS A 152 2.65 7.79 -2.15
C CYS A 152 2.25 6.59 -3.00
N LEU A 153 0.96 6.30 -3.12
CA LEU A 153 0.46 5.14 -3.86
C LEU A 153 -0.25 5.58 -5.13
N ASN A 154 0.14 5.02 -6.29
CA ASN A 154 -0.57 5.22 -7.55
C ASN A 154 -1.16 3.89 -8.00
N PHE A 155 -2.45 3.85 -8.26
CA PHE A 155 -3.04 2.65 -8.86
C PHE A 155 -2.68 2.57 -10.35
N LEU A 156 -1.95 1.53 -10.73
CA LEU A 156 -1.74 1.19 -12.14
C LEU A 156 -2.76 0.11 -12.53
N GLY A 157 -3.78 0.50 -13.29
CA GLY A 157 -4.50 -0.49 -14.09
C GLY A 157 -3.55 -1.07 -15.12
N GLU A 158 -3.60 -2.38 -15.38
CA GLU A 158 -2.85 -2.98 -16.48
C GLU A 158 -2.99 -2.10 -17.73
N ALA A 159 -1.85 -1.67 -18.27
CA ALA A 159 -1.81 -1.08 -19.59
C ALA A 159 -2.45 -2.09 -20.54
N HIS A 160 -3.56 -1.69 -21.17
CA HIS A 160 -4.03 -2.39 -22.35
C HIS A 160 -2.86 -2.46 -23.33
N PHE A 161 -2.31 -3.66 -23.53
CA PHE A 161 -1.60 -3.96 -24.77
C PHE A 161 -2.65 -3.87 -25.87
N ILE A 162 -2.70 -2.71 -26.52
CA ILE A 162 -3.36 -2.60 -27.82
C ILE A 162 -2.47 -3.43 -28.76
N SER A 163 -3.04 -4.53 -29.24
CA SER A 163 -2.43 -5.37 -30.29
C SER A 163 -2.23 -4.59 -31.58
#